data_AF-A0A5J4XM07-F1
#
_entry.id   AF-A0A5J4XM07-F1
#
_cell.length_a   1.000
_cell.length_b   1.000
_cell.length_c   1.000
_cell.angle_alpha   90.00
_cell.angle_beta   90.00
_cell.angle_gamma   90.00
#
_symmetry.space_group_name_H-M   'P 1'
#
loop_
_entity.id
_entity.type
_entity.pdbx_description
1 polymer ?
#
loop_
_entity_poly.entity_id
_entity_poly.type
_entity_poly.pdbx_seq_one_letter_code
_entity_poly.pdbx_strand_id
1 'polypeptide(L)'
;MAALSSTYLEEAGVGSRNNIQHRIAELIPAGGQLMAQLVCQPVLLQVLHRYLGSKCRLATFSSNTLLPQDGSLGSGLGWHPDYPYHDIDQPWPPPEFPLGCQVLICLDEFRQDNGGTMFLPNSQVQKPDGIEEDTEGTFPGSVTLTAPAGSVLVAHSAWWHRQTKNVSKLPRTALLGNYTPGHVVPKDNMEKQWHGFRASASYSLLSQQEQEALEKLLLGPHRRGLLWCDVTTVKWKPWADDWFQPGSLSSVDVVGMNADSPIVGDAEAVTRLGSVGGVAEGPAQSLPITTEDARSFSVPNDKGIDSKPKLPV
;
A
#
# COMPACT_ATOMS: atom_id res chain seq x y z
N MET A 1 18.01 -12.53 19.32
CA MET A 1 17.31 -12.41 18.03
C MET A 1 18.03 -13.31 17.04
N ALA A 2 17.39 -14.38 16.56
CA ALA A 2 17.91 -15.10 15.40
C ALA A 2 17.87 -14.12 14.22
N ALA A 3 18.98 -13.98 13.48
CA ALA A 3 19.03 -13.12 12.32
C ALA A 3 17.97 -13.61 11.32
N LEU A 4 17.08 -12.72 10.89
CA LEU A 4 16.23 -12.95 9.73
C LEU A 4 17.15 -13.19 8.54
N SER A 5 17.43 -14.45 8.22
CA SER A 5 18.14 -14.82 7.01
C SER A 5 17.13 -15.08 5.89
N SER A 6 17.55 -14.87 4.65
CA SER A 6 16.78 -15.27 3.47
C SER A 6 16.36 -16.74 3.54
N THR A 7 17.21 -17.61 4.09
CA THR A 7 16.97 -19.05 4.25
C THR A 7 15.76 -19.35 5.14
N TYR A 8 15.58 -18.61 6.23
CA TYR A 8 14.44 -18.79 7.14
C TYR A 8 13.10 -18.52 6.44
N LEU A 9 13.04 -17.48 5.61
CA LEU A 9 11.82 -17.14 4.88
C LEU A 9 11.56 -18.16 3.76
N GLU A 10 12.62 -18.57 3.05
CA GLU A 10 12.57 -19.52 1.93
C GLU A 10 12.02 -20.88 2.31
N GLU A 11 12.26 -21.35 3.53
CA GLU A 11 11.74 -22.64 4.02
C GLU A 11 10.28 -22.54 4.50
N ALA A 12 9.83 -21.36 4.91
CA ALA A 12 8.58 -21.19 5.65
C ALA A 12 7.37 -20.76 4.80
N GLY A 13 7.57 -20.21 3.60
CA GLY A 13 6.50 -19.59 2.82
C GLY A 13 6.25 -20.19 1.43
N VAL A 14 5.09 -19.87 0.87
CA VAL A 14 4.70 -20.24 -0.50
C VAL A 14 5.11 -19.13 -1.45
N GLY A 15 5.70 -19.46 -2.60
CA GLY A 15 6.26 -18.45 -3.46
C GLY A 15 6.70 -18.93 -4.84
N SER A 16 7.17 -17.99 -5.66
CA SER A 16 7.72 -18.25 -6.98
C SER A 16 9.25 -18.20 -6.96
N ARG A 17 9.89 -19.08 -7.72
CA ARG A 17 11.35 -19.13 -7.85
C ARG A 17 11.73 -19.26 -9.32
N ASN A 18 12.70 -18.46 -9.74
CA ASN A 18 13.35 -18.58 -11.04
C ASN A 18 14.83 -18.19 -10.92
N ASN A 19 15.55 -18.18 -12.04
CA ASN A 19 16.99 -17.86 -12.07
C ASN A 19 17.31 -16.37 -11.84
N ILE A 20 16.30 -15.52 -11.67
CA ILE A 20 16.44 -14.09 -11.39
C ILE A 20 16.16 -13.81 -9.91
N GLN A 21 15.05 -14.33 -9.38
CA GLN A 21 14.59 -14.02 -8.03
C GLN A 21 13.79 -15.15 -7.39
N HIS A 22 13.76 -15.14 -6.06
CA HIS A 22 12.82 -15.89 -5.24
C HIS A 22 11.86 -14.91 -4.56
N ARG A 23 10.57 -15.07 -4.79
CA ARG A 23 9.53 -14.29 -4.13
C ARG A 23 8.73 -15.19 -3.21
N ILE A 24 8.50 -14.74 -1.98
CA ILE A 24 7.72 -15.50 -0.99
C ILE A 24 6.54 -14.63 -0.58
N ALA A 25 5.33 -15.16 -0.77
CA ALA A 25 4.09 -14.51 -0.41
C ALA A 25 3.63 -14.95 0.99
N GLU A 26 2.54 -14.36 1.47
CA GLU A 26 1.89 -14.71 2.74
C GLU A 26 2.86 -14.72 3.94
N LEU A 27 3.68 -13.67 4.06
CA LEU A 27 4.75 -13.63 5.05
C LEU A 27 4.28 -13.57 6.50
N ILE A 28 3.05 -13.11 6.77
CA ILE A 28 2.56 -13.02 8.15
C ILE A 28 2.47 -14.40 8.81
N PRO A 29 1.74 -15.38 8.24
CA PRO A 29 1.75 -16.74 8.80
C PRO A 29 3.11 -17.43 8.65
N ALA A 30 3.84 -17.21 7.55
CA ALA A 30 5.11 -17.90 7.29
C ALA A 30 6.24 -17.46 8.23
N GLY A 31 6.44 -16.15 8.42
CA GLY A 31 7.53 -15.61 9.25
C GLY A 31 7.14 -15.35 10.71
N GLY A 32 5.91 -15.71 11.10
CA GLY A 32 5.48 -15.75 12.49
C GLY A 32 5.52 -14.40 13.21
N GLN A 33 5.87 -14.44 14.51
CA GLN A 33 5.80 -13.30 15.41
C GLN A 33 6.54 -12.07 14.85
N LEU A 34 7.73 -12.28 14.29
CA LEU A 34 8.58 -11.18 13.85
C LEU A 34 7.98 -10.44 12.65
N MET A 35 7.35 -11.14 11.70
CA MET A 35 6.66 -10.49 10.58
C MET A 35 5.43 -9.71 11.05
N ALA A 36 4.66 -10.28 11.99
CA ALA A 36 3.53 -9.58 12.60
C ALA A 36 3.94 -8.29 13.32
N GLN A 37 5.03 -8.32 14.09
CA GLN A 37 5.56 -7.14 14.78
C GLN A 37 6.10 -6.09 13.81
N LEU A 38 6.76 -6.53 12.74
CA LEU A 38 7.34 -5.65 11.73
C LEU A 38 6.28 -4.83 11.00
N VAL A 39 5.19 -5.46 10.55
CA VAL A 39 4.09 -4.73 9.86
C VAL A 39 3.29 -3.84 10.82
N CYS A 40 3.36 -4.11 12.12
CA CYS A 40 2.72 -3.30 13.17
C CYS A 40 3.68 -2.32 13.85
N GLN A 41 4.86 -2.07 13.28
CA GLN A 41 5.87 -1.23 13.94
C GLN A 41 5.28 0.19 14.19
N PRO A 42 5.34 0.73 15.44
CA PRO A 42 4.59 1.93 15.79
C PRO A 42 4.94 3.22 15.02
N VAL A 43 6.20 3.40 14.63
CA VAL A 43 6.65 4.56 13.84
C VAL A 43 6.14 4.43 12.40
N LEU A 44 6.22 3.24 11.82
CA LEU A 44 5.68 2.95 10.48
C LEU A 44 4.17 3.21 10.44
N LEU A 45 3.40 2.66 11.40
CA LEU A 45 1.96 2.87 11.48
C LEU A 45 1.59 4.35 11.65
N GLN A 46 2.36 5.14 12.40
CA GLN A 46 2.12 6.58 12.52
C GLN A 46 2.30 7.32 11.18
N VAL A 47 3.34 6.99 10.43
CA VAL A 47 3.57 7.54 9.08
C VAL A 47 2.41 7.15 8.16
N LEU A 48 2.03 5.86 8.14
CA LEU A 48 0.95 5.36 7.32
C LEU A 48 -0.41 5.96 7.69
N HIS A 49 -0.73 6.13 8.98
CA HIS A 49 -1.97 6.76 9.40
C HIS A 49 -2.06 8.23 8.98
N ARG A 50 -0.93 8.95 9.00
CA ARG A 50 -0.91 10.35 8.54
C ARG A 50 -1.01 10.45 7.02
N TYR A 51 -0.50 9.46 6.30
CA TYR A 51 -0.43 9.45 4.85
C TYR A 51 -1.70 8.88 4.18
N LEU A 52 -2.21 7.73 4.64
CA LEU A 52 -3.36 7.00 4.09
C LEU A 52 -4.63 7.13 4.93
N GLY A 53 -4.55 7.78 6.09
CA GLY A 53 -5.62 7.87 7.07
C GLY A 53 -5.60 6.73 8.11
N SER A 54 -6.25 6.97 9.26
CA SER A 54 -6.26 6.05 10.42
C SER A 54 -7.00 4.72 10.20
N LYS A 55 -7.55 4.52 9.00
CA LYS A 55 -8.27 3.32 8.58
C LYS A 55 -7.49 2.54 7.51
N CYS A 56 -6.21 2.86 7.32
CA CYS A 56 -5.37 2.15 6.37
C CYS A 56 -5.19 0.68 6.78
N ARG A 57 -4.88 -0.16 5.79
CA ARG A 57 -4.70 -1.59 5.94
C ARG A 57 -3.53 -2.08 5.12
N LEU A 58 -3.01 -3.25 5.48
CA LEU A 58 -2.02 -3.96 4.68
C LEU A 58 -2.74 -4.66 3.52
N ALA A 59 -2.30 -4.42 2.29
CA ALA A 59 -2.90 -4.99 1.09
C ALA A 59 -2.17 -6.23 0.58
N THR A 60 -0.86 -6.29 0.75
CA THR A 60 -0.01 -7.46 0.47
C THR A 60 1.29 -7.34 1.26
N PHE A 61 1.88 -8.48 1.61
CA PHE A 61 3.20 -8.52 2.26
C PHE A 61 3.99 -9.75 1.81
N SER A 62 5.13 -9.50 1.19
CA SER A 62 5.96 -10.52 0.54
C SER A 62 7.45 -10.22 0.70
N SER A 63 8.30 -11.21 0.47
CA SER A 63 9.75 -11.00 0.33
C SER A 63 10.15 -11.17 -1.12
N ASN A 64 11.22 -10.49 -1.51
CA ASN A 64 11.87 -10.67 -2.80
C ASN A 64 13.39 -10.77 -2.61
N THR A 65 13.93 -11.94 -2.87
CA THR A 65 15.37 -12.23 -2.91
C THR A 65 15.84 -12.21 -4.35
N LEU A 66 16.68 -11.24 -4.69
CA LEU A 66 17.26 -11.11 -6.01
C LEU A 66 18.58 -11.87 -6.09
N LEU A 67 18.68 -12.82 -7.02
CA LEU A 67 19.85 -13.67 -7.20
C LEU A 67 20.92 -12.99 -8.07
N PRO A 68 22.21 -13.35 -7.91
CA PRO A 68 23.27 -12.97 -8.84
C PRO A 68 22.93 -13.30 -10.30
N GLN A 69 23.19 -12.34 -11.19
CA GLN A 69 22.95 -12.43 -12.63
C GLN A 69 24.26 -12.16 -13.37
N ASP A 70 24.51 -12.93 -14.42
CA ASP A 70 25.66 -12.78 -15.32
C ASP A 70 25.43 -11.73 -16.43
N GLY A 71 24.30 -11.03 -16.38
CA GLY A 71 23.89 -10.03 -17.37
C GLY A 71 23.13 -10.60 -18.58
N SER A 72 23.10 -11.93 -18.76
CA SER A 72 22.38 -12.59 -19.87
C SER A 72 20.85 -12.53 -19.73
N LEU A 73 20.35 -12.38 -18.51
CA LEU A 73 18.94 -12.23 -18.19
C LEU A 73 18.54 -10.76 -18.06
N GLY A 74 17.27 -10.46 -18.32
CA GLY A 74 16.64 -9.20 -17.97
C GLY A 74 16.59 -8.98 -16.45
N SER A 75 16.22 -7.78 -16.01
CA SER A 75 16.14 -7.47 -14.57
C SER A 75 14.98 -8.16 -13.85
N GLY A 76 14.10 -8.86 -14.57
CA GLY A 76 12.96 -9.61 -14.05
C GLY A 76 11.67 -8.80 -13.95
N LEU A 77 11.73 -7.56 -13.46
CA LEU A 77 10.59 -6.65 -13.39
C LEU A 77 11.00 -5.26 -13.95
N GLY A 78 10.27 -4.82 -14.97
CA GLY A 78 10.51 -3.55 -15.66
C GLY A 78 9.97 -2.35 -14.88
N TRP A 79 9.88 -1.21 -15.54
CA TRP A 79 9.24 -0.01 -14.97
C TRP A 79 7.76 -0.25 -14.73
N HIS A 80 7.28 0.08 -13.53
CA HIS A 80 5.88 -0.06 -13.17
C HIS A 80 5.53 0.85 -11.98
N PRO A 81 4.25 1.21 -11.83
CA PRO A 81 3.68 1.61 -10.56
C PRO A 81 3.27 0.38 -9.72
N ASP A 82 3.15 0.57 -8.42
CA ASP A 82 2.76 -0.47 -7.47
C ASP A 82 1.24 -0.52 -7.26
N TYR A 83 0.77 -1.57 -6.60
CA TYR A 83 -0.65 -1.74 -6.28
C TYR A 83 -1.18 -0.55 -5.45
N PRO A 84 -2.37 0.00 -5.77
CA PRO A 84 -3.33 -0.49 -6.76
C PRO A 84 -3.19 0.13 -8.17
N TYR A 85 -2.19 0.96 -8.41
CA TYR A 85 -2.13 1.80 -9.61
C TYR A 85 -1.86 1.03 -10.91
N HIS A 86 -1.17 -0.13 -10.87
CA HIS A 86 -1.05 -1.00 -12.05
C HIS A 86 -2.36 -1.70 -12.44
N ASP A 87 -3.35 -1.75 -11.54
CA ASP A 87 -4.67 -2.33 -11.83
C ASP A 87 -5.71 -1.25 -12.18
N ILE A 88 -5.31 0.02 -12.30
CA ILE A 88 -6.22 1.15 -12.52
C ILE A 88 -5.76 1.95 -13.74
N ASP A 89 -6.66 2.09 -14.71
CA ASP A 89 -6.44 2.95 -15.88
C ASP A 89 -6.25 4.42 -15.46
N GLN A 90 -5.38 5.11 -16.19
CA GLN A 90 -5.20 6.56 -16.01
C GLN A 90 -6.40 7.34 -16.58
N PRO A 91 -6.70 8.55 -16.05
CA PRO A 91 -5.93 9.29 -15.04
C PRO A 91 -6.15 8.78 -13.61
N TRP A 92 -5.07 8.75 -12.84
CA TRP A 92 -5.12 8.41 -11.42
C TRP A 92 -5.63 9.57 -10.57
N PRO A 93 -6.09 9.30 -9.33
CA PRO A 93 -6.39 10.36 -8.37
C PRO A 93 -5.19 11.26 -8.11
N PRO A 94 -5.41 12.53 -7.71
CA PRO A 94 -4.33 13.43 -7.33
C PRO A 94 -3.45 12.81 -6.22
N PRO A 95 -2.12 13.06 -6.22
CA PRO A 95 -1.18 12.49 -5.25
C PRO A 95 -1.50 12.81 -3.78
N GLU A 96 -2.29 13.86 -3.51
CA GLU A 96 -2.79 14.22 -2.18
C GLU A 96 -3.85 13.24 -1.65
N PHE A 97 -4.41 12.40 -2.53
CA PHE A 97 -5.37 11.34 -2.22
C PHE A 97 -4.80 9.96 -2.62
N PRO A 98 -3.72 9.51 -1.98
CA PRO A 98 -3.04 8.27 -2.35
C PRO A 98 -3.93 7.04 -2.13
N LEU A 99 -4.01 6.18 -3.14
CA LEU A 99 -4.68 4.88 -3.06
C LEU A 99 -3.76 3.78 -2.47
N GLY A 100 -2.46 4.07 -2.36
CA GLY A 100 -1.47 3.11 -1.87
C GLY A 100 -0.17 3.77 -1.41
N CYS A 101 0.48 3.08 -0.48
CA CYS A 101 1.83 3.36 -0.01
C CYS A 101 2.67 2.08 -0.08
N GLN A 102 3.78 2.12 -0.80
CA GLN A 102 4.77 1.07 -0.80
C GLN A 102 5.72 1.23 0.38
N VAL A 103 5.99 0.13 1.07
CA VAL A 103 6.98 0.04 2.14
C VAL A 103 7.95 -1.08 1.78
N LEU A 104 9.21 -0.70 1.54
CA LEU A 104 10.30 -1.61 1.26
C LEU A 104 11.25 -1.62 2.44
N ILE A 105 11.48 -2.80 3.02
CA ILE A 105 12.38 -3.00 4.16
C ILE A 105 13.60 -3.76 3.66
N CYS A 106 14.76 -3.12 3.75
CA CYS A 106 16.04 -3.67 3.31
C CYS A 106 16.52 -4.72 4.32
N LEU A 107 16.41 -6.02 4.03
CA LEU A 107 17.03 -7.03 4.90
C LEU A 107 18.53 -7.09 4.71
N ASP A 108 18.97 -6.94 3.46
CA ASP A 108 20.37 -6.74 3.10
C ASP A 108 20.62 -5.27 2.74
N GLU A 109 21.90 -4.89 2.69
CA GLU A 109 22.30 -3.59 2.14
C GLU A 109 21.87 -3.48 0.67
N PHE A 110 21.32 -2.32 0.29
CA PHE A 110 21.01 -1.94 -1.08
C PHE A 110 22.15 -1.11 -1.66
N ARG A 111 22.63 -1.52 -2.83
CA ARG A 111 23.69 -0.84 -3.59
C ARG A 111 23.35 -0.81 -5.07
N GLN A 112 24.13 -0.05 -5.82
CA GLN A 112 23.98 0.04 -7.27
C GLN A 112 24.29 -1.28 -7.99
N ASP A 113 25.23 -2.09 -7.48
CA ASP A 113 25.71 -3.33 -8.09
C ASP A 113 24.89 -4.58 -7.72
N ASN A 114 24.15 -4.54 -6.61
CA ASN A 114 23.40 -5.71 -6.10
C ASN A 114 21.89 -5.67 -6.37
N GLY A 115 21.49 -4.86 -7.36
CA GLY A 115 20.11 -4.77 -7.78
C GLY A 115 19.24 -3.89 -6.90
N GLY A 116 19.76 -2.75 -6.42
CA GLY A 116 18.96 -1.75 -5.71
C GLY A 116 17.79 -1.24 -6.56
N THR A 117 16.67 -0.92 -5.93
CA THR A 117 15.47 -0.42 -6.62
C THR A 117 15.79 0.88 -7.34
N MET A 118 15.58 0.93 -8.65
CA MET A 118 15.70 2.15 -9.44
C MET A 118 14.33 2.80 -9.53
N PHE A 119 14.26 4.10 -9.34
CA PHE A 119 13.01 4.84 -9.40
C PHE A 119 13.24 6.21 -10.03
N LEU A 120 12.14 6.84 -10.43
CA LEU A 120 12.18 8.22 -10.85
C LEU A 120 11.53 9.13 -9.80
N PRO A 121 12.26 10.12 -9.26
CA PRO A 121 11.68 11.10 -8.35
C PRO A 121 10.46 11.82 -8.96
N ASN A 122 9.44 12.07 -8.15
CA ASN A 122 8.21 12.81 -8.51
C ASN A 122 7.32 12.19 -9.60
N SER A 123 7.62 10.95 -10.03
CA SER A 123 6.90 10.26 -11.09
C SER A 123 5.44 9.91 -10.75
N GLN A 124 5.06 9.94 -9.47
CA GLN A 124 3.67 9.83 -9.02
C GLN A 124 2.80 11.03 -9.40
N VAL A 125 3.42 12.20 -9.62
CA VAL A 125 2.72 13.44 -10.04
C VAL A 125 2.69 13.52 -11.55
N GLN A 126 3.82 13.25 -12.19
CA GLN A 126 3.99 13.33 -13.63
C GLN A 126 4.80 12.15 -14.11
N LYS A 127 4.13 11.21 -14.81
CA LYS A 127 4.82 10.17 -15.56
C LYS A 127 5.67 10.83 -16.66
N PRO A 128 6.98 10.57 -16.74
CA PRO A 128 7.81 11.03 -17.85
C PRO A 128 7.33 10.49 -19.19
N ASP A 129 7.62 11.24 -20.25
CA ASP A 129 7.39 10.76 -21.60
C ASP A 129 8.26 9.53 -21.91
N GLY A 130 7.66 8.51 -22.52
CA GLY A 130 8.34 7.31 -23.01
C GLY A 130 8.66 6.23 -21.97
N ILE A 131 8.34 6.43 -20.69
CA ILE A 131 8.34 5.32 -19.73
C ILE A 131 7.05 4.52 -19.90
N GLU A 132 7.18 3.26 -20.28
CA GLU A 132 6.05 2.35 -20.42
C GLU A 132 6.20 1.18 -19.44
N GLU A 133 5.07 0.60 -19.07
CA GLU A 133 5.04 -0.54 -18.17
C GLU A 133 5.87 -1.71 -18.73
N ASP A 134 6.55 -2.41 -17.84
CA ASP A 134 7.44 -3.54 -18.13
C ASP A 134 8.64 -3.24 -19.06
N THR A 135 8.87 -1.98 -19.42
CA THR A 135 10.09 -1.61 -20.14
C THR A 135 11.32 -1.75 -19.24
N GLU A 136 12.42 -2.21 -19.84
CA GLU A 136 13.74 -2.13 -19.21
C GLU A 136 14.50 -0.89 -19.68
N GLY A 137 15.48 -0.46 -18.89
CA GLY A 137 16.37 0.64 -19.22
C GLY A 137 16.49 1.68 -18.12
N THR A 138 17.38 2.63 -18.32
CA THR A 138 17.60 3.76 -17.42
C THR A 138 17.05 5.00 -18.09
N PHE A 139 16.13 5.70 -17.44
CA PHE A 139 15.61 6.98 -17.93
C PHE A 139 16.42 8.14 -17.33
N PRO A 140 16.58 9.27 -18.04
CA PRO A 140 17.21 10.46 -17.49
C PRO A 140 16.58 10.89 -16.17
N GLY A 141 17.41 11.15 -15.16
CA GLY A 141 16.97 11.54 -13.82
C GLY A 141 16.61 10.39 -12.88
N SER A 142 16.65 9.13 -13.35
CA SER A 142 16.44 7.97 -12.48
C SER A 142 17.53 7.83 -11.43
N VAL A 143 17.14 7.36 -10.25
CA VAL A 143 17.99 7.17 -9.07
C VAL A 143 17.89 5.72 -8.62
N THR A 144 19.03 5.12 -8.30
CA THR A 144 19.07 3.79 -7.68
C THR A 144 19.18 3.92 -6.17
N LEU A 145 18.27 3.29 -5.44
CA LEU A 145 18.27 3.23 -3.99
C LEU A 145 19.57 2.60 -3.48
N THR A 146 20.26 3.33 -2.60
CA THR A 146 21.38 2.81 -1.81
C THR A 146 21.07 3.04 -0.34
N ALA A 147 21.14 1.99 0.47
CA ALA A 147 20.73 2.04 1.87
C ALA A 147 21.33 0.88 2.68
N PRO A 148 21.72 1.07 3.95
CA PRO A 148 22.17 -0.03 4.79
C PRO A 148 21.02 -1.01 5.10
N ALA A 149 21.38 -2.26 5.45
CA ALA A 149 20.44 -3.23 5.99
C ALA A 149 19.68 -2.67 7.21
N GLY A 150 18.39 -2.97 7.31
CA GLY A 150 17.46 -2.43 8.30
C GLY A 150 16.79 -1.10 7.90
N SER A 151 17.20 -0.49 6.78
CA SER A 151 16.54 0.71 6.27
C SER A 151 15.11 0.43 5.79
N VAL A 152 14.24 1.42 5.92
CA VAL A 152 12.86 1.38 5.44
C VAL A 152 12.64 2.51 4.45
N LEU A 153 12.28 2.18 3.22
CA LEU A 153 11.78 3.12 2.24
C LEU A 153 10.25 3.13 2.29
N VAL A 154 9.69 4.34 2.37
CA VAL A 154 8.24 4.59 2.28
C VAL A 154 8.02 5.43 1.03
N ALA A 155 7.23 4.92 0.09
CA ALA A 155 7.02 5.54 -1.22
C ALA A 155 5.54 5.56 -1.61
N HIS A 156 5.14 6.54 -2.42
CA HIS A 156 3.81 6.61 -3.01
C HIS A 156 3.64 5.47 -4.03
N SER A 157 2.57 4.67 -3.97
CA SER A 157 2.47 3.48 -4.86
C SER A 157 2.40 3.82 -6.37
N ALA A 158 1.92 5.01 -6.76
CA ALA A 158 2.01 5.47 -8.15
C ALA A 158 3.42 5.91 -8.62
N TRP A 159 4.46 5.81 -7.79
CA TRP A 159 5.83 6.09 -8.22
C TRP A 159 6.29 5.06 -9.27
N TRP A 160 6.92 5.55 -10.32
CA TRP A 160 7.51 4.70 -11.33
C TRP A 160 8.87 4.22 -10.86
N HIS A 161 8.99 2.90 -10.76
CA HIS A 161 10.18 2.23 -10.27
C HIS A 161 10.36 0.88 -10.95
N ARG A 162 11.54 0.29 -10.79
CA ARG A 162 11.89 -1.03 -11.32
C ARG A 162 12.95 -1.72 -10.49
N GLN A 163 13.03 -3.02 -10.69
CA GLN A 163 14.16 -3.82 -10.25
C GLN A 163 15.34 -3.60 -11.20
N THR A 164 16.56 -3.50 -10.65
CA THR A 164 17.81 -3.51 -11.44
C THR A 164 18.51 -4.86 -11.33
N LYS A 165 19.48 -5.14 -12.21
CA LYS A 165 20.21 -6.41 -12.21
C LYS A 165 21.10 -6.49 -10.98
N ASN A 166 21.15 -7.65 -10.32
CA ASN A 166 22.14 -7.95 -9.31
C ASN A 166 23.36 -8.55 -10.00
N VAL A 167 24.39 -7.74 -10.26
CA VAL A 167 25.67 -8.20 -10.84
C VAL A 167 26.72 -8.50 -9.76
N SER A 168 26.31 -8.49 -8.49
CA SER A 168 27.15 -8.89 -7.38
C SER A 168 27.20 -10.42 -7.24
N LYS A 169 28.01 -10.91 -6.29
CA LYS A 169 28.18 -12.36 -6.06
C LYS A 169 27.19 -12.96 -5.07
N LEU A 170 26.39 -12.14 -4.39
CA LEU A 170 25.52 -12.56 -3.30
C LEU A 170 24.06 -12.20 -3.60
N PRO A 171 23.09 -13.01 -3.12
CA PRO A 171 21.69 -12.63 -3.19
C PRO A 171 21.41 -11.40 -2.32
N ARG A 172 20.33 -10.70 -2.62
CA ARG A 172 19.87 -9.51 -1.89
C ARG A 172 18.38 -9.61 -1.60
N THR A 173 17.99 -9.56 -0.34
CA THR A 173 16.59 -9.72 0.08
C THR A 173 15.99 -8.42 0.59
N ALA A 174 14.72 -8.23 0.25
CA ALA A 174 13.88 -7.17 0.79
C ALA A 174 12.49 -7.70 1.15
N LEU A 175 11.85 -7.04 2.12
CA LEU A 175 10.43 -7.23 2.41
C LEU A 175 9.64 -6.10 1.76
N LEU A 176 8.52 -6.44 1.14
CA LEU A 176 7.69 -5.56 0.33
C LEU A 176 6.28 -5.60 0.90
N GLY A 177 5.81 -4.47 1.42
CA GLY A 177 4.45 -4.29 1.89
C GLY A 177 3.76 -3.15 1.17
N ASN A 178 2.62 -3.40 0.55
CA ASN A 178 1.73 -2.34 0.08
C ASN A 178 0.66 -2.11 1.13
N TYR A 179 0.48 -0.86 1.53
CA TYR A 179 -0.59 -0.42 2.41
C TYR A 179 -1.56 0.45 1.64
N THR A 180 -2.84 0.35 1.93
CA THR A 180 -3.89 1.09 1.22
C THR A 180 -4.88 1.72 2.20
N PRO A 181 -5.62 2.77 1.81
CA PRO A 181 -6.78 3.22 2.55
C PRO A 181 -7.79 2.08 2.71
N GLY A 182 -8.56 2.08 3.79
CA GLY A 182 -9.49 0.98 4.12
C GLY A 182 -10.55 0.68 3.06
N HIS A 183 -10.84 1.61 2.14
CA HIS A 183 -11.80 1.43 1.04
C HIS A 183 -11.20 0.73 -0.20
N VAL A 184 -9.87 0.66 -0.33
CA VAL A 184 -9.20 -0.03 -1.45
C VAL A 184 -9.06 -1.50 -1.09
N VAL A 185 -9.62 -2.41 -1.89
CA VAL A 185 -9.58 -3.87 -1.69
C VAL A 185 -8.13 -4.33 -1.51
N PRO A 186 -7.81 -5.28 -0.60
CA PRO A 186 -6.45 -5.81 -0.48
C PRO A 186 -6.12 -6.65 -1.72
N LYS A 187 -4.87 -6.61 -2.16
CA LYS A 187 -4.39 -7.46 -3.27
C LYS A 187 -4.39 -8.94 -2.88
N ASP A 188 -3.87 -9.25 -1.70
CA ASP A 188 -3.83 -10.61 -1.17
C ASP A 188 -5.07 -10.89 -0.29
N ASN A 189 -5.38 -12.17 -0.09
CA ASN A 189 -6.40 -12.57 0.87
C ASN A 189 -5.87 -12.43 2.32
N MET A 190 -5.96 -11.21 2.85
CA MET A 190 -5.46 -10.89 4.19
C MET A 190 -6.30 -11.53 5.31
N GLU A 191 -7.58 -11.84 5.07
CA GLU A 191 -8.45 -12.57 6.02
C GLU A 191 -7.94 -14.00 6.22
N LYS A 192 -7.56 -14.69 5.13
CA LYS A 192 -6.90 -16.01 5.20
C LYS A 192 -5.60 -15.94 6.01
N GLN A 193 -4.74 -14.94 5.74
CA GLN A 193 -3.48 -14.78 6.46
C GLN A 193 -3.69 -14.51 7.96
N TRP A 194 -4.68 -13.68 8.31
CA TRP A 194 -5.06 -13.44 9.70
C TRP A 194 -5.49 -14.73 10.41
N HIS A 195 -6.41 -15.49 9.81
CA HIS A 195 -6.88 -16.74 10.41
C HIS A 195 -5.76 -17.78 10.54
N GLY A 196 -4.90 -17.90 9.53
CA GLY A 196 -3.73 -18.77 9.58
C GLY A 196 -2.75 -18.37 10.68
N PHE A 197 -2.43 -17.08 10.80
CA PHE A 197 -1.54 -16.58 11.85
C PHE A 197 -2.15 -16.73 13.24
N ARG A 198 -3.42 -16.40 13.42
CA ARG A 198 -4.14 -16.50 14.71
C ARG A 198 -4.19 -17.93 15.24
N ALA A 199 -4.25 -18.92 14.36
CA ALA A 199 -4.21 -20.34 14.73
C ALA A 199 -2.79 -20.85 15.06
N SER A 200 -1.75 -20.06 14.80
CA SER A 200 -0.35 -20.47 15.01
C SER A 200 0.11 -20.25 16.46
N ALA A 201 1.16 -20.98 16.88
CA ALA A 201 1.80 -20.75 18.17
C ALA A 201 2.36 -19.33 18.31
N SER A 202 2.77 -18.70 17.20
CA SER A 202 3.32 -17.35 17.16
C SER A 202 2.33 -16.28 17.62
N TYR A 203 1.02 -16.50 17.46
CA TYR A 203 0.00 -15.55 17.90
C TYR A 203 0.05 -15.31 19.42
N SER A 204 0.29 -16.36 20.18
CA SER A 204 0.39 -16.29 21.65
C SER A 204 1.62 -15.52 22.15
N LEU A 205 2.59 -15.25 21.27
CA LEU A 205 3.79 -14.48 21.58
C LEU A 205 3.60 -12.98 21.40
N LEU A 206 2.50 -12.54 20.77
CA LEU A 206 2.14 -11.13 20.66
C LEU A 206 1.45 -10.64 21.93
N SER A 207 1.78 -9.43 22.34
CA SER A 207 0.99 -8.67 23.30
C SER A 207 -0.42 -8.41 22.78
N GLN A 208 -1.37 -8.14 23.68
CA GLN A 208 -2.74 -7.81 23.28
C GLN A 208 -2.81 -6.62 22.32
N GLN A 209 -1.95 -5.59 22.52
CA GLN A 209 -1.90 -4.42 21.65
C GLN A 209 -1.43 -4.78 20.23
N GLU A 210 -0.43 -5.66 20.11
CA GLU A 210 0.05 -6.15 18.81
C GLU A 210 -1.00 -7.03 18.12
N GLN A 211 -1.72 -7.88 18.87
CA GLN A 211 -2.83 -8.68 18.33
C GLN A 211 -3.94 -7.79 17.75
N GLU A 212 -4.37 -6.77 18.50
CA GLU A 212 -5.40 -5.83 18.05
C GLU A 212 -4.94 -4.97 16.88
N ALA A 213 -3.68 -4.53 16.87
CA ALA A 213 -3.10 -3.77 15.76
C ALA A 213 -3.05 -4.61 14.49
N LEU A 214 -2.58 -5.85 14.58
CA LEU A 214 -2.51 -6.77 13.46
C LEU A 214 -3.90 -7.11 12.92
N GLU A 215 -4.87 -7.41 13.78
CA GLU A 215 -6.26 -7.68 13.36
C GLU A 215 -6.83 -6.52 12.56
N LYS A 216 -6.73 -5.29 13.10
CA LYS A 216 -7.20 -4.08 12.43
C LYS A 216 -6.48 -3.84 11.10
N LEU A 217 -5.18 -4.11 11.05
CA LEU A 217 -4.36 -3.91 9.86
C LEU A 217 -4.70 -4.91 8.74
N LEU A 218 -5.00 -6.17 9.08
CA LEU A 218 -5.27 -7.22 8.10
C LEU A 218 -6.74 -7.27 7.66
N LEU A 219 -7.67 -7.06 8.59
CA LEU A 219 -9.10 -7.13 8.30
C LEU A 219 -9.70 -5.77 7.93
N GLY A 220 -8.98 -4.68 8.20
CA GLY A 220 -9.51 -3.34 8.14
C GLY A 220 -10.51 -3.04 9.27
N PRO A 221 -11.09 -1.84 9.31
CA PRO A 221 -12.16 -1.54 10.25
C PRO A 221 -13.35 -2.49 10.03
N HIS A 222 -13.85 -3.14 11.09
CA HIS A 222 -14.93 -4.16 11.09
C HIS A 222 -16.31 -3.73 10.53
N ARG A 223 -16.41 -2.68 9.72
CA ARG A 223 -17.66 -2.31 9.04
C ARG A 223 -17.53 -2.57 7.55
N ARG A 224 -17.63 -3.85 7.17
CA ARG A 224 -17.95 -4.24 5.78
C ARG A 224 -19.36 -3.71 5.52
N GLY A 225 -19.49 -2.63 4.72
CA GLY A 225 -20.79 -2.14 4.28
C GLY A 225 -21.42 -3.19 3.37
N LEU A 226 -22.32 -4.01 3.92
CA LEU A 226 -23.21 -4.84 3.12
C LEU A 226 -24.16 -3.90 2.38
N LEU A 227 -23.99 -3.79 1.07
CA LEU A 227 -25.00 -3.23 0.19
C LEU A 227 -25.98 -4.36 -0.13
N TRP A 228 -27.17 -4.30 0.46
CA TRP A 228 -28.26 -5.17 0.06
C TRP A 228 -28.92 -4.59 -1.19
N CYS A 229 -28.89 -5.31 -2.30
CA CYS A 229 -29.65 -5.00 -3.50
C CYS A 229 -30.72 -6.06 -3.67
N ASP A 230 -32.00 -5.68 -3.59
CA ASP A 230 -33.11 -6.60 -3.86
C ASP A 230 -33.27 -6.80 -5.37
N VAL A 231 -32.67 -7.87 -5.87
CA VAL A 231 -32.72 -8.26 -7.28
C VAL A 231 -34.05 -8.92 -7.69
N THR A 232 -35.00 -9.12 -6.77
CA THR A 232 -36.28 -9.77 -7.08
C THR A 232 -37.23 -8.89 -7.90
N THR A 233 -36.99 -7.57 -7.93
CA THR A 233 -37.74 -6.60 -8.76
C THR A 233 -37.00 -6.23 -10.05
N VAL A 234 -35.76 -6.67 -10.22
CA VAL A 234 -34.97 -6.40 -11.43
C VAL A 234 -35.40 -7.38 -12.53
N LYS A 235 -36.09 -6.88 -13.55
CA LYS A 235 -36.31 -7.64 -14.78
C LYS A 235 -34.98 -7.86 -15.49
N TRP A 236 -34.39 -9.03 -15.29
CA TRP A 236 -33.20 -9.46 -16.00
C TRP A 236 -33.45 -9.45 -17.52
N LYS A 237 -32.73 -8.58 -18.24
CA LYS A 237 -32.58 -8.71 -19.68
C LYS A 237 -31.45 -9.72 -19.95
N PRO A 238 -31.53 -10.57 -20.99
CA PRO A 238 -30.41 -11.40 -21.42
C PRO A 238 -29.17 -10.53 -21.68
N TRP A 239 -27.99 -11.05 -21.40
CA TRP A 239 -26.73 -10.39 -21.77
C TRP A 239 -26.72 -10.10 -23.27
N ALA A 240 -26.77 -8.82 -23.62
CA ALA A 240 -26.53 -8.30 -24.96
C ALA A 240 -25.26 -7.44 -24.91
N ASP A 241 -24.60 -7.24 -26.06
CA ASP A 241 -23.31 -6.54 -26.16
C ASP A 241 -23.36 -5.06 -25.70
N ASP A 242 -24.55 -4.52 -25.39
CA ASP A 242 -24.83 -3.15 -24.95
C ASP A 242 -25.35 -3.05 -23.50
N TRP A 243 -25.15 -4.09 -22.68
CA TRP A 243 -25.76 -4.23 -21.35
C TRP A 243 -25.43 -3.11 -20.34
N PHE A 244 -24.41 -2.28 -20.60
CA PHE A 244 -24.10 -1.10 -19.81
C PHE A 244 -23.99 0.16 -20.70
N GLN A 245 -24.99 1.03 -20.61
CA GLN A 245 -24.99 2.37 -21.19
C GLN A 245 -24.88 3.40 -20.05
N PRO A 246 -23.83 4.24 -20.00
CA PRO A 246 -23.70 5.30 -18.99
C PRO A 246 -24.96 6.18 -18.96
N GLY A 247 -25.67 6.23 -17.84
CA GLY A 247 -26.91 7.00 -17.68
C GLY A 247 -28.22 6.20 -17.66
N SER A 248 -28.18 4.86 -17.73
CA SER A 248 -29.39 4.02 -17.67
C SER A 248 -29.99 3.82 -16.26
N LEU A 249 -29.29 4.24 -15.21
CA LEU A 249 -29.77 4.21 -13.83
C LEU A 249 -30.52 5.52 -13.52
N SER A 250 -31.83 5.51 -13.64
CA SER A 250 -32.68 6.69 -13.37
C SER A 250 -32.91 6.94 -11.87
N SER A 251 -32.59 5.97 -10.99
CA SER A 251 -32.62 6.14 -9.54
C SER A 251 -31.91 4.97 -8.85
N VAL A 252 -30.96 5.27 -7.96
CA VAL A 252 -30.47 4.32 -6.95
C VAL A 252 -31.06 4.77 -5.63
N ASP A 253 -32.00 4.01 -5.08
CA ASP A 253 -32.50 4.27 -3.73
C ASP A 253 -31.43 3.86 -2.72
N VAL A 254 -30.67 4.85 -2.26
CA VAL A 254 -29.81 4.69 -1.09
C VAL A 254 -30.70 4.79 0.14
N VAL A 255 -31.19 3.65 0.63
CA VAL A 255 -31.90 3.62 1.91
C VAL A 255 -30.89 3.86 3.03
N GLY A 256 -31.03 5.01 3.70
CA GLY A 256 -30.18 5.41 4.82
C GLY A 256 -30.19 4.40 5.96
N MET A 257 -29.02 4.22 6.58
CA MET A 257 -28.82 3.37 7.75
C MET A 257 -29.70 3.84 8.92
N ASN A 258 -30.69 3.05 9.34
CA ASN A 258 -31.26 3.19 10.67
C ASN A 258 -30.32 2.53 11.69
N ALA A 259 -30.02 3.25 12.76
CA ALA A 259 -29.05 2.87 13.78
C ALA A 259 -29.54 1.76 14.73
N ASP A 260 -30.77 1.24 14.57
CA ASP A 260 -31.35 0.26 15.48
C ASP A 260 -32.00 -0.90 14.72
N SER A 261 -31.43 -2.09 14.86
CA SER A 261 -32.17 -3.34 14.70
C SER A 261 -31.54 -4.44 15.54
N PRO A 262 -32.19 -4.87 16.63
CA PRO A 262 -32.08 -6.23 17.13
C PRO A 262 -33.14 -7.13 16.48
N ILE A 263 -32.82 -8.41 16.51
CA ILE A 263 -33.52 -9.54 15.90
C ILE A 263 -34.88 -9.81 16.61
N VAL A 264 -35.92 -10.10 15.79
CA VAL A 264 -37.23 -10.75 16.09
C VAL A 264 -38.39 -9.90 16.67
N GLY A 265 -39.54 -9.95 15.98
CA GLY A 265 -40.86 -10.17 16.60
C GLY A 265 -41.94 -9.07 16.45
N ASP A 266 -42.94 -9.37 15.62
CA ASP A 266 -44.34 -8.86 15.62
C ASP A 266 -44.68 -7.37 15.42
N ALA A 267 -45.88 -7.19 14.88
CA ALA A 267 -46.38 -6.06 14.12
C ALA A 267 -46.90 -4.85 14.94
N GLU A 268 -47.22 -3.79 14.17
CA GLU A 268 -47.96 -2.56 14.50
C GLU A 268 -47.17 -1.37 15.06
N ALA A 269 -46.82 -0.43 14.16
CA ALA A 269 -47.19 0.99 14.30
C ALA A 269 -46.63 1.81 13.12
N VAL A 270 -47.52 2.25 12.24
CA VAL A 270 -47.28 3.25 11.19
C VAL A 270 -47.20 4.63 11.83
N THR A 271 -46.24 5.48 11.47
CA THR A 271 -46.46 6.94 11.43
C THR A 271 -45.65 7.59 10.31
N ARG A 272 -46.36 8.40 9.52
CA ARG A 272 -45.95 9.16 8.33
C ARG A 272 -45.13 10.40 8.68
N LEU A 273 -44.17 10.75 7.83
CA LEU A 273 -43.73 12.11 7.48
C LEU A 273 -43.31 12.00 6.00
N GLY A 274 -43.90 12.66 5.01
CA GLY A 274 -44.42 14.03 4.98
C GLY A 274 -43.58 14.79 3.96
N SER A 275 -43.94 14.70 2.68
CA SER A 275 -43.33 15.43 1.57
C SER A 275 -43.46 16.95 1.76
N VAL A 276 -42.38 17.71 1.58
CA VAL A 276 -42.47 19.12 1.18
C VAL A 276 -41.36 19.43 0.18
N GLY A 277 -41.78 19.95 -0.97
CA GLY A 277 -40.94 20.35 -2.10
C GLY A 277 -40.11 21.61 -1.84
N GLY A 278 -39.27 21.90 -2.83
CA GLY A 278 -38.21 22.90 -2.74
C GLY A 278 -38.66 24.36 -2.71
N VAL A 279 -37.67 25.24 -2.61
CA VAL A 279 -37.46 26.48 -3.39
C VAL A 279 -36.20 27.20 -2.87
N ALA A 280 -35.51 27.84 -3.83
CA ALA A 280 -34.61 29.00 -3.75
C ALA A 280 -33.11 28.82 -3.47
N GLU A 281 -32.35 29.01 -4.55
CA GLU A 281 -30.98 29.52 -4.58
C GLU A 281 -30.90 30.94 -3.96
N GLY A 282 -29.82 31.19 -3.23
CA GLY A 282 -29.38 32.50 -2.76
C GLY A 282 -27.85 32.57 -2.77
N PRO A 283 -27.22 33.74 -3.01
CA PRO A 283 -25.85 33.82 -3.49
C PRO A 283 -24.81 33.62 -2.37
N ALA A 284 -23.68 33.02 -2.76
CA ALA A 284 -22.50 32.83 -1.95
C ALA A 284 -21.90 34.18 -1.50
N GLN A 285 -21.64 34.31 -0.20
CA GLN A 285 -20.71 35.30 0.34
C GLN A 285 -19.49 34.57 0.89
N SER A 286 -18.36 34.77 0.21
CA SER A 286 -17.02 34.36 0.63
C SER A 286 -16.45 35.35 1.64
N LEU A 287 -15.98 34.85 2.78
CA LEU A 287 -15.12 35.60 3.70
C LEU A 287 -13.65 35.31 3.35
N PRO A 288 -12.76 36.32 3.34
CA PRO A 288 -11.36 36.13 2.98
C PRO A 288 -10.57 35.47 4.12
N ILE A 289 -9.80 34.43 3.80
CA ILE A 289 -8.77 33.87 4.68
C ILE A 289 -7.49 34.67 4.45
N THR A 290 -7.02 35.36 5.48
CA THR A 290 -5.73 36.05 5.51
C THR A 290 -4.60 35.05 5.79
N THR A 291 -3.58 35.06 4.94
CA THR A 291 -2.35 34.29 5.09
C THR A 291 -1.39 34.98 6.05
N GLU A 292 -1.37 34.58 7.31
CA GLU A 292 -0.28 34.87 8.26
C GLU A 292 -0.18 33.72 9.26
N ASP A 293 0.75 32.78 9.00
CA ASP A 293 1.61 32.12 10.01
C ASP A 293 2.45 31.00 9.37
N ALA A 294 3.25 31.38 8.36
CA ALA A 294 4.42 30.59 7.95
C ALA A 294 5.65 31.14 8.67
N ARG A 295 5.82 30.81 9.96
CA ARG A 295 7.07 31.09 10.67
C ARG A 295 8.10 30.00 10.37
N SER A 296 9.14 30.46 9.69
CA SER A 296 10.42 29.84 9.39
C SER A 296 11.05 29.08 10.57
N PHE A 297 11.41 27.82 10.34
CA PHE A 297 12.47 27.14 11.12
C PHE A 297 13.80 27.33 10.39
N SER A 298 14.61 28.26 10.88
CA SER A 298 16.00 28.45 10.50
C SER A 298 16.90 27.55 11.36
N VAL A 299 17.71 26.72 10.70
CA VAL A 299 18.75 25.89 11.32
C VAL A 299 19.96 26.79 11.67
N PRO A 300 20.51 26.73 12.89
CA PRO A 300 21.71 27.49 13.24
C PRO A 300 22.93 26.96 12.48
N ASN A 301 23.63 27.88 11.81
CA ASN A 301 24.96 27.73 11.29
C ASN A 301 25.93 27.56 12.48
N ASP A 302 26.58 26.40 12.60
CA ASP A 302 27.67 26.23 13.57
C ASP A 302 29.02 26.33 12.85
N LYS A 303 29.80 27.32 13.26
CA LYS A 303 31.15 27.58 12.78
C LYS A 303 32.13 26.79 13.65
N GLY A 304 32.86 25.89 13.00
CA GLY A 304 34.30 25.73 13.21
C GLY A 304 34.74 24.76 14.30
N ILE A 305 35.25 23.60 13.89
CA ILE A 305 36.50 23.06 14.43
C ILE A 305 37.39 22.61 13.27
N ASP A 306 38.63 23.03 13.38
CA ASP A 306 39.73 23.07 12.43
C ASP A 306 40.51 21.73 12.36
N SER A 307 41.36 21.65 11.34
CA SER A 307 42.56 20.80 11.19
C SER A 307 42.44 19.35 10.70
N LYS A 308 42.95 19.16 9.47
CA LYS A 308 43.41 17.90 8.86
C LYS A 308 44.58 17.30 9.65
N PRO A 309 44.91 16.02 9.36
CA PRO A 309 46.21 15.79 8.73
C PRO A 309 46.15 14.93 7.47
N LYS A 310 47.00 15.30 6.50
CA LYS A 310 47.36 14.52 5.31
C LYS A 310 48.17 13.28 5.73
N LEU A 311 48.02 12.19 4.98
CA LEU A 311 49.02 11.12 4.91
C LEU A 311 49.42 10.86 3.43
N PRO A 312 50.65 10.37 3.19
CA PRO A 312 51.45 10.73 2.03
C PRO A 312 51.29 9.80 0.82
N VAL A 313 51.92 10.25 -0.26
CA VAL A 313 52.03 9.72 -1.64
C VAL A 313 52.17 8.20 -1.73
#